data_AF-A0A7C9RMG4-F1
#
_entry.id   AF-A0A7C9RMG4-F1
#
_cell.length_a   1.000
_cell.length_b   1.000
_cell.length_c   1.000
_cell.angle_alpha   90.00
_cell.angle_beta   90.00
_cell.angle_gamma   90.00
#
_symmetry.space_group_name_H-M   'P 1'
#
loop_
_entity.id
_entity.type
_entity.pdbx_description
1 polymer ?
#
loop_
_entity_poly.entity_id
_entity_poly.type
_entity_poly.pdbx_seq_one_letter_code
_entity_poly.pdbx_strand_id
1 'polypeptide(L)'
;MSATEVLARFRAEVGAAVTRARRASGEIGERNAQLRERTRDLARQARERRVEPGAQATSADVREAATGFRTDRGLPVEQVPDAAELTAPQPPAPVEAQPVATLGSAAVAGPSGQLPRVSDDDEDFSQSRILY
;
A
#
# COMPACT_ATOMS: atom_id res chain seq x y z
N MET A 1 -43.24 44.67 24.18
CA MET A 1 -43.08 43.85 22.97
C MET A 1 -44.39 43.17 22.68
N SER A 2 -44.83 43.20 21.43
CA SER A 2 -46.05 42.50 21.00
C SER A 2 -45.76 41.01 20.77
N ALA A 3 -46.79 40.16 20.83
CA ALA A 3 -46.66 38.74 20.56
C ALA A 3 -46.12 38.45 19.13
N THR A 4 -46.42 39.32 18.18
CA THR A 4 -45.95 39.22 16.80
C THR A 4 -44.45 39.52 16.67
N GLU A 5 -43.92 40.49 17.41
CA GLU A 5 -42.47 40.77 17.47
C GLU A 5 -41.68 39.60 18.05
N VAL A 6 -42.19 38.99 19.12
CA VAL A 6 -41.56 37.80 19.75
C VAL A 6 -41.53 36.63 18.77
N LEU A 7 -42.64 36.37 18.06
CA LEU A 7 -42.72 35.31 17.07
C LEU A 7 -41.78 35.56 15.89
N ALA A 8 -41.68 36.80 15.41
CA ALA A 8 -40.78 37.18 14.32
C ALA A 8 -39.31 36.95 14.71
N ARG A 9 -38.92 37.36 15.93
CA ARG A 9 -37.58 37.15 16.45
C ARG A 9 -37.25 35.66 16.60
N PHE A 10 -38.17 34.87 17.15
CA PHE A 10 -37.98 33.43 17.29
C PHE A 10 -37.73 32.76 15.93
N ARG A 11 -38.55 33.09 14.91
CA ARG A 11 -38.36 32.54 13.55
C ARG A 11 -37.02 32.93 12.95
N ALA A 12 -36.58 34.17 13.16
CA ALA A 12 -35.27 34.63 12.71
C ALA A 12 -34.12 33.88 13.41
N GLU A 13 -34.20 33.68 14.71
CA GLU A 13 -33.20 32.94 15.49
C GLU A 13 -33.12 31.46 15.08
N VAL A 14 -34.27 30.80 14.91
CA VAL A 14 -34.33 29.41 14.39
C VAL A 14 -33.75 29.34 12.98
N GLY A 15 -34.11 30.26 12.10
CA GLY A 15 -33.54 30.32 10.74
C GLY A 15 -32.03 30.44 10.76
N ALA A 16 -31.49 31.36 11.57
CA ALA A 16 -30.04 31.53 11.73
C ALA A 16 -29.35 30.29 12.31
N ALA A 17 -29.97 29.62 13.28
CA ALA A 17 -29.46 28.39 13.86
C ALA A 17 -29.40 27.26 12.83
N VAL A 18 -30.45 27.08 12.02
CA VAL A 18 -30.51 26.08 10.94
C VAL A 18 -29.44 26.35 9.88
N THR A 19 -29.26 27.61 9.45
CA THR A 19 -28.20 27.97 8.50
C THR A 19 -26.82 27.63 9.05
N ARG A 20 -26.57 27.93 10.34
CA ARG A 20 -25.30 27.61 11.00
C ARG A 20 -25.07 26.10 11.09
N ALA A 21 -26.09 25.34 11.50
CA ALA A 21 -26.02 23.89 11.58
C ALA A 21 -25.73 23.27 10.21
N ARG A 22 -26.41 23.74 9.15
CA ARG A 22 -26.17 23.25 7.79
C ARG A 22 -24.74 23.50 7.32
N ARG A 23 -24.19 24.68 7.61
CA ARG A 23 -22.78 25.00 7.29
C ARG A 23 -21.82 24.09 8.04
N ALA A 24 -22.00 23.97 9.36
CA ALA A 24 -21.14 23.12 10.19
C ALA A 24 -21.18 21.65 9.74
N SER A 25 -22.36 21.13 9.43
CA SER A 25 -22.51 19.77 8.90
C SER A 25 -21.83 19.59 7.54
N GLY A 26 -21.86 20.61 6.67
CA GLY A 26 -21.13 20.60 5.40
C GLY A 26 -19.63 20.50 5.60
N GLU A 27 -19.05 21.38 6.42
CA GLU A 27 -17.61 21.41 6.72
C GLU A 27 -17.12 20.10 7.36
N ILE A 28 -17.89 19.54 8.29
CA ILE A 28 -17.58 18.25 8.91
C ILE A 28 -17.69 17.12 7.87
N GLY A 29 -18.69 17.19 6.99
CA GLY A 29 -18.87 16.25 5.88
C GLY A 29 -17.67 16.21 4.96
N GLU A 30 -17.16 17.38 4.55
CA GLU A 30 -15.96 17.51 3.70
C GLU A 30 -14.72 16.95 4.38
N ARG A 31 -14.49 17.30 5.66
CA ARG A 31 -13.37 16.73 6.43
C ARG A 31 -13.45 15.22 6.56
N ASN A 32 -14.65 14.69 6.79
CA ASN A 32 -14.87 13.25 6.86
C ASN A 32 -14.64 12.57 5.51
N ALA A 33 -15.02 13.20 4.40
CA ALA A 33 -14.76 12.68 3.06
C ALA A 33 -13.25 12.60 2.79
N GLN A 34 -12.50 13.66 3.08
CA GLN A 34 -11.04 13.69 2.95
C GLN A 34 -10.37 12.63 3.83
N LEU A 35 -10.84 12.45 5.08
CA LEU A 35 -10.32 11.42 5.96
C LEU A 35 -10.54 10.01 5.38
N ARG A 36 -11.74 9.73 4.84
CA ARG A 36 -12.04 8.44 4.21
C ARG A 36 -11.16 8.18 2.99
N GLU A 37 -10.93 9.20 2.16
CA GLU A 37 -10.04 9.11 1.01
C GLU A 37 -8.61 8.76 1.42
N ARG A 38 -8.01 9.54 2.33
CA ARG A 38 -6.67 9.25 2.88
C ARG A 38 -6.58 7.86 3.49
N THR A 39 -7.62 7.45 4.23
CA THR A 39 -7.66 6.10 4.84
C THR A 39 -7.65 5.01 3.77
N ARG A 40 -8.38 5.18 2.67
CA ARG A 40 -8.36 4.23 1.53
C ARG A 40 -7.00 4.19 0.86
N ASP A 41 -6.35 5.34 0.68
CA ASP A 41 -5.02 5.42 0.09
C ASP A 41 -3.98 4.71 0.96
N LEU A 42 -4.02 4.92 2.29
CA LEU A 42 -3.16 4.21 3.24
C LEU A 42 -3.42 2.70 3.23
N ALA A 43 -4.69 2.28 3.19
CA ALA A 43 -5.03 0.85 3.11
C ALA A 43 -4.53 0.23 1.79
N ARG A 44 -4.58 0.96 0.68
CA ARG A 44 -3.99 0.54 -0.60
C ARG A 44 -2.47 0.42 -0.49
N GLN A 45 -1.78 1.43 0.06
CA GLN A 45 -0.33 1.39 0.26
C GLN A 45 0.10 0.21 1.13
N ALA A 46 -0.65 -0.07 2.21
CA ALA A 46 -0.41 -1.23 3.07
C ALA A 46 -0.55 -2.55 2.29
N ARG A 47 -1.61 -2.72 1.49
CA ARG A 47 -1.78 -3.91 0.65
C ARG A 47 -0.67 -4.08 -0.40
N GLU A 48 -0.19 -2.98 -0.94
CA GLU A 48 0.93 -2.95 -1.91
C GLU A 48 2.31 -3.06 -1.24
N ARG A 49 2.37 -3.18 0.09
CA ARG A 49 3.60 -3.15 0.91
C ARG A 49 4.49 -1.93 0.63
N ARG A 50 3.88 -0.80 0.24
CA ARG A 50 4.55 0.50 0.05
C ARG A 50 4.61 1.27 1.37
N VAL A 51 5.05 0.60 2.43
CA VAL A 51 5.27 1.19 3.76
C VAL A 51 6.77 1.37 3.94
N GLU A 52 7.19 2.47 4.58
CA GLU A 52 8.62 2.65 4.85
C GLU A 52 9.15 1.50 5.73
N PRO A 53 10.22 0.81 5.31
CA PRO A 53 10.84 -0.23 6.12
C PRO A 53 11.29 0.33 7.47
N GLY A 54 10.96 -0.36 8.56
CA GLY A 54 11.29 0.09 9.91
C GLY A 54 10.43 1.23 10.47
N ALA A 55 9.36 1.64 9.77
CA ALA A 55 8.37 2.55 10.32
C ALA A 55 7.79 1.99 11.64
N GLN A 56 7.59 2.85 12.62
CA GLN A 56 7.02 2.43 13.90
C GLN A 56 5.55 2.05 13.71
N ALA A 57 5.26 0.77 13.88
CA ALA A 57 3.88 0.27 13.87
C ALA A 57 3.08 0.86 15.04
N THR A 58 1.81 1.19 14.78
CA THR A 58 0.83 1.46 15.84
C THR A 58 0.79 0.29 16.81
N SER A 59 0.82 0.55 18.13
CA SER A 59 0.78 -0.53 19.14
C SER A 59 -0.41 -1.47 18.95
N ALA A 60 -0.23 -2.74 19.32
CA ALA A 60 -1.26 -3.78 19.17
C ALA A 60 -2.56 -3.41 19.89
N ASP A 61 -2.46 -2.94 21.15
CA ASP A 61 -3.61 -2.54 21.98
C ASP A 61 -4.46 -1.46 21.29
N VAL A 62 -3.82 -0.48 20.66
CA VAL A 62 -4.53 0.59 19.94
C VAL A 62 -5.22 0.04 18.68
N ARG A 63 -4.58 -0.88 17.96
CA ARG A 63 -5.20 -1.52 16.78
C ARG A 63 -6.39 -2.40 17.17
N GLU A 64 -6.28 -3.12 18.27
CA GLU A 64 -7.35 -3.96 18.82
C GLU A 64 -8.53 -3.10 19.29
N ALA A 65 -8.27 -2.07 20.09
CA ALA A 65 -9.30 -1.14 20.54
C ALA A 65 -10.02 -0.45 19.38
N ALA A 66 -9.28 -0.06 18.34
CA ALA A 66 -9.88 0.53 17.14
C ALA A 66 -10.74 -0.48 16.37
N THR A 67 -10.28 -1.73 16.24
CA THR A 67 -11.04 -2.81 15.59
C THR A 67 -12.31 -3.14 16.36
N GLY A 68 -12.23 -3.29 17.68
CA GLY A 68 -13.38 -3.53 18.55
C GLY A 68 -14.42 -2.42 18.43
N PHE A 69 -13.99 -1.16 18.55
CA PHE A 69 -14.89 -0.01 18.40
C PHE A 69 -15.63 -0.01 17.05
N ARG A 70 -14.96 -0.37 15.96
CA ARG A 70 -15.59 -0.42 14.63
C ARG A 70 -16.60 -1.55 14.55
N THR A 71 -16.23 -2.75 15.00
CA THR A 71 -17.11 -3.92 15.01
C THR A 71 -18.37 -3.65 15.84
N ASP A 72 -18.22 -3.12 17.06
CA ASP A 72 -19.35 -2.80 17.96
C ASP A 72 -20.33 -1.77 17.36
N ARG A 73 -19.83 -0.90 16.47
CA ARG A 73 -20.62 0.14 15.80
C ARG A 73 -21.09 -0.27 14.40
N GLY A 74 -20.84 -1.52 13.99
CA GLY A 74 -21.15 -2.01 12.65
C GLY A 74 -20.40 -1.26 11.54
N LEU A 75 -19.25 -0.67 11.86
CA LEU A 75 -18.40 0.04 10.92
C LEU A 75 -17.48 -0.96 10.21
N PRO A 76 -17.29 -0.86 8.88
CA PRO A 76 -16.42 -1.78 8.15
C PRO A 76 -14.99 -1.75 8.66
N VAL A 77 -14.37 -2.90 8.92
CA VAL A 77 -12.94 -3.00 9.21
C VAL A 77 -12.24 -3.41 7.92
N GLU A 78 -11.31 -2.58 7.45
CA GLU A 78 -10.48 -2.92 6.29
C GLU A 78 -9.47 -3.98 6.67
N GLN A 79 -9.43 -5.08 5.92
CA GLN A 79 -8.43 -6.12 6.11
C GLN A 79 -7.13 -5.68 5.44
N VAL A 80 -6.11 -5.45 6.26
CA VAL A 80 -4.75 -5.09 5.85
C VAL A 80 -3.77 -6.15 6.38
N PRO A 81 -2.60 -6.32 5.73
CA PRO A 81 -1.56 -7.22 6.25
C PRO A 81 -1.15 -6.83 7.67
N ASP A 82 -0.66 -7.80 8.45
CA ASP A 82 -0.25 -7.51 9.82
C ASP A 82 0.93 -6.53 9.87
N ALA A 83 1.01 -5.77 10.95
CA ALA A 83 2.04 -4.75 11.11
C ALA A 83 3.47 -5.33 11.08
N ALA A 84 3.67 -6.56 11.57
CA ALA A 84 4.96 -7.23 11.48
C ALA A 84 5.34 -7.54 10.01
N GLU A 85 4.36 -7.93 9.19
CA GLU A 85 4.57 -8.19 7.77
C GLU A 85 4.83 -6.91 6.97
N LEU A 86 4.22 -5.79 7.37
CA LEU A 86 4.38 -4.50 6.70
C LEU A 86 5.72 -3.81 7.00
N THR A 87 6.30 -4.07 8.16
CA THR A 87 7.55 -3.43 8.63
C THR A 87 8.78 -4.31 8.46
N ALA A 88 8.59 -5.58 8.11
CA ALA A 88 9.67 -6.51 7.83
C ALA A 88 10.56 -5.98 6.67
N PRO A 89 11.90 -6.11 6.78
CA PRO A 89 12.80 -5.76 5.69
C PRO A 89 12.44 -6.58 4.44
N GLN A 90 12.11 -5.89 3.35
CA GLN A 90 11.85 -6.57 2.09
C GLN A 90 13.15 -7.22 1.61
N PRO A 91 13.16 -8.52 1.24
CA PRO A 91 14.33 -9.12 0.62
C PRO A 91 14.69 -8.30 -0.62
N PRO A 92 15.97 -8.04 -0.88
CA PRO A 92 16.37 -7.32 -2.08
C PRO A 92 15.74 -8.04 -3.28
N ALA A 93 15.01 -7.27 -4.11
CA ALA A 93 14.55 -7.80 -5.37
C ALA A 93 15.75 -8.42 -6.11
N PRO A 94 15.61 -9.57 -6.77
CA PRO A 94 16.67 -10.08 -7.62
C PRO A 94 16.99 -8.94 -8.59
N VAL A 95 18.18 -8.37 -8.44
CA VAL A 95 18.73 -7.52 -9.49
C VAL A 95 18.76 -8.41 -10.71
N GLU A 96 17.87 -8.15 -11.67
CA GLU A 96 18.04 -8.65 -13.02
C GLU A 96 19.43 -8.18 -13.41
N ALA A 97 20.40 -9.10 -13.34
CA ALA A 97 21.74 -8.86 -13.80
C ALA A 97 21.55 -8.44 -15.25
N GLN A 98 21.80 -7.16 -15.53
CA GLN A 98 21.90 -6.70 -16.91
C GLN A 98 22.84 -7.69 -17.58
N PRO A 99 22.45 -8.33 -18.70
CA PRO A 99 23.36 -9.21 -19.40
C PRO A 99 24.56 -8.35 -19.74
N VAL A 100 25.67 -8.61 -19.05
CA VAL A 100 26.97 -8.07 -19.39
C VAL A 100 27.11 -8.40 -20.86
N ALA A 101 27.08 -7.38 -21.70
CA ALA A 101 27.40 -7.50 -23.11
C ALA A 101 28.87 -7.95 -23.14
N THR A 102 29.08 -9.26 -23.08
CA THR A 102 30.35 -9.87 -23.41
C THR A 102 30.61 -9.44 -24.85
N LEU A 103 31.57 -8.56 -25.03
CA LEU A 103 32.24 -8.31 -26.30
C LEU A 103 32.97 -9.60 -26.69
N GLY A 104 32.18 -10.62 -27.02
CA GLY A 104 32.61 -11.92 -27.49
C GLY A 104 32.60 -11.87 -29.00
N SER A 105 33.79 -11.89 -29.58
CA SER A 105 34.07 -12.04 -31.00
C SER A 105 33.04 -12.93 -31.69
N ALA A 106 32.37 -12.39 -32.72
CA ALA A 106 31.43 -13.16 -33.52
C ALA A 106 32.13 -14.41 -34.06
N ALA A 107 31.58 -15.59 -33.76
CA ALA A 107 32.05 -16.84 -34.36
C ALA A 107 31.77 -16.77 -35.87
N VAL A 108 32.83 -16.58 -36.66
CA VAL A 108 32.76 -16.67 -38.12
C VAL A 108 32.56 -18.14 -38.48
N ALA A 109 31.46 -18.45 -39.15
CA ALA A 109 31.19 -19.78 -39.67
C ALA A 109 32.34 -20.24 -40.58
N GLY A 110 32.85 -21.46 -40.37
CA GLY A 110 33.78 -22.09 -41.30
C GLY A 110 33.13 -22.30 -42.68
N PRO A 111 33.91 -22.69 -43.71
CA PRO A 111 33.49 -22.74 -45.12
C PRO A 111 32.32 -23.69 -45.45
N SER A 112 31.84 -24.47 -44.47
CA SER A 112 30.67 -25.34 -44.55
C SER A 112 29.39 -24.75 -43.92
N GLY A 113 29.40 -23.49 -43.44
CA GLY A 113 28.19 -22.75 -43.06
C GLY A 113 27.43 -23.28 -41.84
N GLN A 114 27.99 -24.20 -41.07
CA GLN A 114 27.37 -24.74 -39.86
C GLN A 114 27.98 -24.09 -38.61
N LEU A 115 27.14 -23.41 -37.84
CA LEU A 115 27.48 -23.00 -36.48
C LEU A 115 27.61 -24.27 -35.61
N PRO A 116 28.63 -24.37 -34.72
CA PRO A 116 28.71 -25.49 -33.80
C PRO A 116 27.47 -25.48 -32.93
N ARG A 117 26.79 -26.64 -32.83
CA ARG A 117 25.71 -26.81 -31.85
C ARG A 117 26.34 -26.67 -30.47
N VAL A 118 25.77 -25.77 -29.66
CA VAL A 118 26.02 -25.73 -28.22
C VAL A 118 25.55 -27.07 -27.68
N SER A 119 26.48 -27.99 -27.47
CA SER A 119 26.26 -29.19 -26.68
C SER A 119 26.33 -28.79 -25.22
N ASP A 120 25.23 -28.97 -24.50
CA ASP A 120 25.18 -29.02 -23.03
C ASP A 120 25.95 -30.28 -22.55
N ASP A 121 27.27 -30.23 -22.69
CA ASP A 121 28.19 -31.25 -22.16
C ASP A 121 29.01 -30.57 -21.03
N ASP A 122 28.31 -30.21 -19.96
CA ASP A 122 28.90 -29.84 -18.67
C ASP A 122 29.41 -31.11 -17.95
N GLU A 123 30.18 -31.94 -18.65
CA GLU A 123 30.84 -33.10 -18.07
C GLU A 123 32.07 -32.67 -17.24
N ASP A 124 31.82 -32.54 -15.94
CA ASP A 124 32.64 -33.05 -14.84
C ASP A 124 34.07 -32.52 -14.67
N PHE A 125 34.18 -31.26 -14.23
CA PHE A 125 35.29 -30.82 -13.38
C PHE A 125 34.92 -30.89 -11.89
N SER A 126 34.63 -32.09 -11.37
CA SER A 126 34.71 -32.32 -9.92
C SER A 126 35.76 -33.39 -9.63
N GLN A 127 36.80 -33.01 -8.88
CA GLN A 127 37.93 -33.86 -8.48
C GLN A 127 37.55 -34.98 -7.50
N SER A 128 36.27 -35.35 -7.39
CA SER A 128 35.76 -36.21 -6.32
C SER A 128 35.66 -37.70 -6.67
N ARG A 129 35.99 -38.12 -7.91
CA ARG A 129 35.82 -39.53 -8.36
C ARG A 129 37.11 -40.32 -8.62
N ILE A 130 38.29 -39.84 -8.19
CA ILE A 130 39.56 -40.57 -8.42
C ILE A 130 39.83 -41.67 -7.38
N LEU A 131 39.07 -41.76 -6.27
CA LEU A 131 39.29 -42.83 -5.27
C LEU A 131 37.96 -43.32 -4.69
N TYR A 132 37.30 -44.26 -5.39
CA TYR A 132 36.75 -45.49 -4.81
C TYR A 132 36.30 -46.46 -5.91
#